data_AF-A0A918TCB4-F1
#
_entry.id   AF-A0A918TCB4-F1
#
_cell.length_a   1.000
_cell.length_b   1.000
_cell.length_c   1.000
_cell.angle_alpha   90.00
_cell.angle_beta   90.00
_cell.angle_gamma   90.00
#
_symmetry.space_group_name_H-M   'P 1'
#
loop_
_entity.id
_entity.type
_entity.pdbx_description
1 polymer ?
#
loop_
_entity_poly.entity_id
_entity_poly.type
_entity_poly.pdbx_seq_one_letter_code
_entity_poly.pdbx_strand_id
1 'polypeptide(L)'
;MTTLPLKKGEEKSLEDLKVRIHNVRWSTGSRLRVSVEISRAGGLSRKPLQVEAAVARYGNGYFGVPVQNRHSIAGEQIPFLPLEVVRQDFEILSPLMLPENKVSKEGLLEGAQLSLLIGHWEGQKGHRLDLEELVEEREEPVETVFALVDRVDSNNRNGHSSDAVRRQLELYRDPESIALILQRGPYSSKFWDTTLMAFLAKNVQESHKAQLLKRLKWSPVYGELMVRKGWAEEALPLLKSHLMAGRKVGPQSLLALIALGDKEMGPMLERQILNMHGKVLDTVMQGAAGHPGIDLDRIKREGWRRTKFGFGGDHVRVLWGAEAGDKEALRRMLVKSLDGKTWEKDILENWFAGQGGVTRLEQEWEKVEFSNDRWVIESP
;
A
#
# COMPACT_ATOMS: atom_id res chain seq x y z
N MET A 1 -1.75 1.72 26.98
CA MET A 1 -1.68 3.02 26.28
C MET A 1 -1.41 4.11 27.31
N THR A 2 -0.48 5.02 27.04
CA THR A 2 -0.15 6.16 27.92
C THR A 2 -0.34 7.47 27.18
N THR A 3 -0.65 8.54 27.90
CA THR A 3 -0.79 9.89 27.34
C THR A 3 0.00 10.88 28.19
N LEU A 4 0.73 11.76 27.50
CA LEU A 4 1.63 12.78 28.02
C LEU A 4 1.32 14.13 27.35
N PRO A 5 1.50 15.29 28.01
CA PRO A 5 1.51 16.57 27.31
C PRO A 5 2.63 16.57 26.27
N LEU A 6 2.37 17.08 25.07
CA LEU A 6 3.31 17.09 23.94
C LEU A 6 4.33 18.22 24.10
N LYS A 7 5.16 18.13 25.15
CA LYS A 7 6.12 19.16 25.52
C LYS A 7 7.44 18.52 25.92
N LYS A 8 8.55 19.16 25.54
CA LYS A 8 9.90 18.71 25.89
C LYS A 8 10.06 18.62 27.42
N GLY A 9 10.58 17.50 27.89
CA GLY A 9 10.86 17.24 29.30
C GLY A 9 9.74 16.54 30.04
N GLU A 10 8.53 16.47 29.46
CA GLU A 10 7.39 15.77 30.07
C GLU A 10 7.67 14.29 30.22
N GLU A 11 7.20 13.75 31.33
CA GLU A 11 7.56 12.42 31.80
C GLU A 11 6.39 11.74 32.49
N LYS A 12 6.28 10.43 32.30
CA LYS A 12 5.27 9.61 32.97
C LYS A 12 5.81 8.22 33.24
N SER A 13 5.63 7.80 34.49
CA SER A 13 5.92 6.44 34.92
C SER A 13 4.70 5.55 34.69
N LEU A 14 4.93 4.33 34.24
CA LEU A 14 3.94 3.30 33.92
C LEU A 14 4.48 1.96 34.43
N GLU A 15 4.01 1.48 35.58
CA GLU A 15 4.50 0.21 36.16
C GLU A 15 6.05 0.17 36.22
N ASP A 16 6.69 -0.65 35.40
CA ASP A 16 8.13 -0.83 35.28
C ASP A 16 8.79 0.07 34.21
N LEU A 17 8.04 0.96 33.58
CA LEU A 17 8.49 1.85 32.51
C LEU A 17 8.45 3.31 32.91
N LYS A 18 9.35 4.06 32.30
CA LYS A 18 9.47 5.50 32.39
C LYS A 18 9.54 6.06 30.98
N VAL A 19 8.59 6.91 30.62
CA VAL A 19 8.48 7.49 29.28
C VAL A 19 8.72 8.98 29.38
N ARG A 20 9.69 9.49 28.61
CA ARG A 20 10.06 10.90 28.60
C ARG A 20 10.10 11.46 27.19
N ILE A 21 9.51 12.63 27.00
CA ILE A 21 9.63 13.37 25.73
C ILE A 21 10.95 14.14 25.75
N HIS A 22 11.93 13.66 24.99
CA HIS A 22 13.26 14.27 24.90
C HIS A 22 13.27 15.51 24.00
N ASN A 23 12.46 15.51 22.94
CA ASN A 23 12.44 16.60 21.97
C ASN A 23 11.06 16.74 21.32
N VAL A 24 10.67 17.99 21.06
CA VAL A 24 9.52 18.37 20.24
C VAL A 24 9.98 19.52 19.38
N ARG A 25 10.12 19.30 18.07
CA ARG A 25 10.56 20.34 17.14
C ARG A 25 9.87 20.22 15.80
N TRP A 26 9.65 21.33 15.14
CA TRP A 26 9.22 21.35 13.75
C TRP A 26 10.40 20.97 12.86
N SER A 27 10.26 19.95 12.00
CA SER A 27 11.34 19.52 11.10
C SER A 27 11.40 20.43 9.87
N THR A 28 10.31 20.46 9.11
CA THR A 28 10.11 21.29 7.91
C THR A 28 8.62 21.55 7.72
N GLY A 29 8.25 22.77 7.34
CA GLY A 29 6.86 23.19 7.12
C GLY A 29 5.96 22.87 8.32
N SER A 30 5.09 21.89 8.12
CA SER A 30 3.98 21.45 8.95
C SER A 30 4.19 20.06 9.58
N ARG A 31 5.43 19.54 9.59
CA ARG A 31 5.77 18.26 10.24
C ARG A 31 6.38 18.47 11.62
N LEU A 32 5.86 17.73 12.60
CA LEU A 32 6.35 17.73 13.97
C LEU A 32 7.22 16.50 14.22
N ARG A 33 8.48 16.71 14.59
CA ARG A 33 9.38 15.67 15.05
C ARG A 33 9.33 15.57 16.57
N VAL A 34 9.02 14.37 17.05
CA VAL A 34 8.91 14.06 18.48
C VAL A 34 9.88 12.94 18.80
N SER A 35 10.78 13.17 19.75
CA SER A 35 11.71 12.16 20.24
C SER A 35 11.27 11.71 21.62
N VAL A 36 10.99 10.43 21.77
CA VAL A 36 10.59 9.81 23.03
C VAL A 36 11.68 8.86 23.49
N GLU A 37 11.99 8.92 24.77
CA GLU A 37 12.86 7.99 25.47
C GLU A 37 11.98 7.11 26.37
N ILE A 38 12.21 5.80 26.31
CA ILE A 38 11.53 4.82 27.16
C ILE A 38 12.62 4.09 27.91
N SER A 39 12.55 4.14 29.24
CA SER A 39 13.46 3.42 30.12
C SER A 39 12.73 2.52 31.09
N ARG A 40 13.43 1.53 31.67
CA ARG A 40 12.89 0.66 32.71
C ARG A 40 13.26 1.16 34.11
N ALA A 41 12.30 1.13 35.02
CA ALA A 41 12.46 1.57 36.41
C ALA A 41 13.10 0.49 37.31
N GLY A 42 13.12 -0.78 36.90
CA GLY A 42 13.81 -1.83 37.63
C GLY A 42 13.53 -3.24 37.09
N GLY A 43 14.52 -3.84 36.41
CA GLY A 43 14.48 -5.26 36.03
C GLY A 43 15.01 -5.58 34.64
N LEU A 44 15.81 -6.65 34.55
CA LEU A 44 16.38 -7.22 33.32
C LEU A 44 15.32 -8.03 32.52
N SER A 45 14.26 -7.39 32.03
CA SER A 45 13.39 -8.08 31.06
C SER A 45 14.09 -8.23 29.71
N ARG A 46 14.06 -9.43 29.12
CA ARG A 46 14.74 -9.69 27.82
C ARG A 46 13.96 -9.21 26.59
N LYS A 47 12.69 -8.81 26.75
CA LYS A 47 11.87 -8.41 25.60
C LYS A 47 12.23 -6.98 25.16
N PRO A 48 12.49 -6.73 23.87
CA PRO A 48 12.72 -5.37 23.37
C PRO A 48 11.47 -4.52 23.60
N LEU A 49 11.68 -3.28 24.05
CA LEU A 49 10.62 -2.28 24.18
C LEU A 49 10.45 -1.54 22.85
N GLN A 50 9.20 -1.32 22.45
CA GLN A 50 8.89 -0.52 21.27
C GLN A 50 7.57 0.23 21.46
N VAL A 51 7.49 1.44 20.91
CA VAL A 51 6.19 2.07 20.67
C VAL A 51 5.60 1.47 19.40
N GLU A 52 4.51 0.74 19.55
CA GLU A 52 3.72 0.13 18.47
C GLU A 52 2.91 1.18 17.71
N ALA A 53 2.37 2.17 18.43
CA ALA A 53 1.62 3.27 17.83
C ALA A 53 1.80 4.56 18.62
N ALA A 54 1.80 5.69 17.92
CA ALA A 54 1.75 7.02 18.51
C ALA A 54 0.65 7.85 17.85
N VAL A 55 -0.01 8.70 18.60
CA VAL A 55 -1.02 9.64 18.11
C VAL A 55 -0.85 10.97 18.83
N ALA A 56 -0.70 12.06 18.10
CA ALA A 56 -0.76 13.40 18.67
C ALA A 56 -2.20 13.92 18.63
N ARG A 57 -2.68 14.51 19.71
CA ARG A 57 -3.92 15.30 19.77
C ARG A 57 -3.53 16.75 20.01
N TYR A 58 -3.96 17.66 19.17
CA TYR A 58 -3.63 19.08 19.26
C TYR A 58 -4.72 19.86 20.01
N GLY A 59 -4.38 21.06 20.51
CA GLY A 59 -5.30 21.88 21.32
C GLY A 59 -6.60 22.27 20.59
N ASN A 60 -6.54 22.38 19.26
CA ASN A 60 -7.68 22.65 18.40
C ASN A 60 -8.51 21.40 18.05
N GLY A 61 -8.27 20.26 18.72
CA GLY A 61 -9.07 19.03 18.59
C GLY A 61 -8.66 18.10 17.45
N TYR A 62 -7.76 18.51 16.57
CA TYR A 62 -7.25 17.65 15.50
C TYR A 62 -6.27 16.59 16.01
N PHE A 63 -6.06 15.57 15.19
CA PHE A 63 -5.12 14.49 15.46
C PHE A 63 -4.03 14.40 14.39
N GLY A 64 -2.82 14.06 14.82
CA GLY A 64 -1.69 13.74 13.96
C GLY A 64 -1.26 12.29 14.15
N VAL A 65 -0.98 11.60 13.04
CA VAL A 65 -0.48 10.22 13.04
C VAL A 65 0.95 10.21 12.48
N PRO A 66 1.87 9.40 13.06
CA PRO A 66 3.23 9.26 12.55
C PRO A 66 3.24 8.77 11.10
N VAL A 67 4.04 9.43 10.26
CA VAL A 67 4.33 9.01 8.88
C VAL A 67 5.69 8.35 8.73
N GLN A 68 6.57 8.56 9.71
CA GLN A 68 7.82 7.83 9.84
C GLN A 68 8.08 7.51 11.32
N ASN A 69 8.65 6.33 11.52
CA ASN A 69 9.07 5.86 12.82
C ASN A 69 10.52 5.39 12.68
N ARG A 70 11.46 6.11 13.33
CA ARG A 70 12.88 5.74 13.34
C ARG A 70 13.25 5.25 14.73
N HIS A 71 13.77 4.05 14.78
CA HIS A 71 14.29 3.43 15.99
C HIS A 71 15.79 3.67 16.06
N SER A 72 16.25 4.26 17.15
CA SER A 72 17.67 4.38 17.46
C SER A 72 17.91 3.84 18.86
N ILE A 73 18.82 2.88 18.96
CA ILE A 73 19.27 2.38 20.25
C ILE A 73 20.32 3.37 20.76
N ALA A 74 20.10 3.94 21.95
CA ALA A 74 21.06 4.84 22.58
C ALA A 74 21.92 4.03 23.57
N GLY A 75 23.20 3.85 23.24
CA GLY A 75 24.19 3.12 24.06
C GLY A 75 25.08 2.19 23.22
N GLU A 76 26.28 1.88 23.71
CA GLU A 76 27.11 0.82 23.13
C GLU A 76 26.37 -0.52 23.23
N GLN A 77 26.15 -1.20 22.10
CA GLN A 77 25.61 -2.55 22.11
C GLN A 77 26.64 -3.49 22.74
N ILE A 78 26.53 -3.72 24.04
CA ILE A 78 27.16 -4.87 24.67
C ILE A 78 26.24 -6.07 24.38
N PRO A 79 26.68 -7.10 23.63
CA PRO A 79 25.81 -8.14 23.05
C PRO A 79 24.99 -9.02 24.01
N PHE A 80 24.96 -8.74 25.31
CA PHE A 80 24.35 -9.60 26.32
C PHE A 80 23.55 -8.84 27.41
N LEU A 81 23.44 -7.52 27.32
CA LEU A 81 22.65 -6.72 28.28
C LEU A 81 21.35 -6.23 27.62
N PRO A 82 20.19 -6.41 28.27
CA PRO A 82 18.94 -5.84 27.77
C PRO A 82 19.05 -4.32 27.77
N LEU A 83 18.57 -3.69 26.69
CA LEU A 83 18.58 -2.25 26.56
C LEU A 83 17.66 -1.63 27.63
N GLU A 84 18.27 -0.90 28.56
CA GLU A 84 17.55 -0.19 29.61
C GLU A 84 16.85 1.07 29.09
N VAL A 85 17.31 1.60 27.95
CA VAL A 85 16.82 2.84 27.35
C VAL A 85 16.65 2.67 25.84
N VAL A 86 15.46 2.99 25.33
CA VAL A 86 15.14 3.03 23.89
C VAL A 86 14.77 4.45 23.51
N ARG A 87 15.36 4.97 22.42
CA ARG A 87 14.96 6.24 21.83
C ARG A 87 14.24 6.02 20.52
N GLN A 88 13.09 6.68 20.38
CA GLN A 88 12.24 6.55 19.21
C GLN A 88 11.84 7.93 18.71
N ASP A 89 12.11 8.16 17.43
CA ASP A 89 11.77 9.40 16.75
C ASP A 89 10.54 9.20 15.87
N PHE A 90 9.53 10.03 16.11
CA PHE A 90 8.33 10.13 15.30
C PHE A 90 8.41 11.37 14.43
N GLU A 91 8.02 11.23 13.16
CA GLU A 91 7.61 12.38 12.35
C GLU A 91 6.11 12.33 12.16
N ILE A 92 5.40 13.32 12.70
CA ILE A 92 3.95 13.40 12.78
C ILE A 92 3.48 14.52 11.85
N LEU A 93 2.50 14.23 10.98
CA LEU A 93 1.84 15.27 10.20
C LEU A 93 0.96 16.10 11.12
N SER A 94 1.13 17.43 11.07
CA SER A 94 0.31 18.33 11.88
C SER A 94 -0.87 18.90 11.09
N PRO A 95 -1.91 19.38 11.79
CA PRO A 95 -3.02 20.11 11.22
C PRO A 95 -2.63 21.42 10.52
N LEU A 96 -1.38 21.89 10.62
CA LEU A 96 -0.92 23.06 9.84
C LEU A 96 -0.89 22.79 8.34
N MET A 97 -1.00 21.52 7.91
CA MET A 97 -1.20 21.17 6.50
C MET A 97 -2.63 21.42 6.01
N LEU A 98 -3.57 21.60 6.93
CA LEU A 98 -4.96 21.81 6.58
C LEU A 98 -5.17 23.28 6.26
N PRO A 99 -5.66 23.61 5.07
CA PRO A 99 -5.78 25.00 4.65
C PRO A 99 -6.76 25.81 5.53
N GLU A 100 -7.76 25.15 6.12
CA GLU A 100 -8.69 25.76 7.09
C GLU A 100 -8.03 26.11 8.45
N ASN A 101 -6.86 25.55 8.77
CA ASN A 101 -6.24 25.72 10.08
C ASN A 101 -5.31 26.93 10.13
N LYS A 102 -5.78 28.01 10.76
CA LYS A 102 -5.05 29.30 10.88
C LYS A 102 -4.25 29.44 12.19
N VAL A 103 -4.20 28.40 13.02
CA VAL A 103 -3.51 28.42 14.32
C VAL A 103 -1.99 28.44 14.10
N SER A 104 -1.26 29.22 14.91
CA SER A 104 0.21 29.22 14.89
C SER A 104 0.79 27.88 15.36
N LYS A 105 2.08 27.66 15.10
CA LYS A 105 2.81 26.48 15.58
C LYS A 105 2.75 26.35 17.11
N GLU A 106 2.89 27.47 17.80
CA GLU A 106 2.88 27.57 19.25
C GLU A 106 1.47 27.30 19.80
N GLY A 107 0.45 27.95 19.21
CA GLY A 107 -0.95 27.75 19.60
C GLY A 107 -1.44 26.32 19.35
N LEU A 108 -0.88 25.63 18.34
CA LEU A 108 -1.21 24.23 18.08
C LEU A 108 -0.66 23.29 19.17
N LEU A 109 0.50 23.62 19.73
CA LEU A 109 1.13 22.85 20.82
C LEU A 109 0.53 23.16 22.19
N GLU A 110 -0.20 24.28 22.33
CA GLU A 110 -0.93 24.61 23.55
C GLU A 110 -2.00 23.55 23.82
N GLY A 111 -1.90 22.87 24.96
CA GLY A 111 -2.80 21.77 25.33
C GLY A 111 -2.63 20.49 24.49
N ALA A 112 -1.62 20.40 23.63
CA ALA A 112 -1.38 19.20 22.83
C ALA A 112 -0.92 18.02 23.69
N GLN A 113 -1.29 16.81 23.28
CA GLN A 113 -1.03 15.56 23.97
C GLN A 113 -0.46 14.53 23.00
N LEU A 114 0.42 13.67 23.50
CA LEU A 114 0.95 12.50 22.80
C LEU A 114 0.46 11.25 23.50
N SER A 115 -0.29 10.43 22.77
CA SER A 115 -0.71 9.10 23.20
C SER A 115 0.18 8.05 22.56
N LEU A 116 0.72 7.14 23.37
CA LEU A 116 1.63 6.08 22.97
C LEU A 116 1.05 4.71 23.36
N LEU A 117 1.03 3.79 22.41
CA LEU A 117 0.87 2.37 22.66
C LEU A 117 2.25 1.75 22.71
N ILE A 118 2.68 1.34 23.91
CA ILE A 118 3.96 0.68 24.13
C ILE A 118 3.65 -0.80 24.27
N GLY A 119 4.34 -1.62 23.48
CA GLY A 119 4.19 -3.07 23.51
C GLY A 119 5.54 -3.77 23.53
N HIS A 120 5.46 -5.09 23.63
CA HIS A 120 6.63 -5.95 23.48
C HIS A 120 6.71 -6.39 22.03
N TRP A 121 7.91 -6.32 21.45
CA TRP A 121 8.13 -6.92 20.14
C TRP A 121 8.00 -8.44 20.23
N GLU A 122 6.80 -8.97 19.95
CA GLU A 122 6.59 -10.38 19.64
C GLU A 122 6.98 -10.58 18.18
N GLY A 123 8.29 -10.55 17.92
CA GLY A 123 8.79 -10.77 16.57
C GLY A 123 8.25 -12.07 16.00
N GLN A 124 7.48 -11.99 14.90
CA GLN A 124 7.48 -13.07 13.93
C GLN A 124 8.94 -13.30 13.54
N LYS A 125 9.48 -14.47 13.92
CA LYS A 125 10.87 -14.86 13.73
C LYS A 125 11.29 -14.72 12.26
N GLY A 126 12.05 -13.68 11.95
CA GLY A 126 12.90 -13.65 10.78
C GLY A 126 14.16 -14.48 11.08
N HIS A 127 14.13 -15.77 10.75
CA HIS A 127 15.36 -16.54 10.66
C HIS A 127 16.11 -16.06 9.41
N ARG A 128 17.21 -15.35 9.64
CA ARG A 128 18.23 -15.08 8.62
C ARG A 128 18.99 -16.39 8.41
N LEU A 129 18.68 -17.10 7.33
CA LEU A 129 19.50 -18.21 6.83
C LEU A 129 20.59 -17.61 5.97
N ASP A 130 21.85 -17.84 6.36
CA ASP A 130 23.02 -17.57 5.56
C ASP A 130 22.99 -18.45 4.30
N LEU A 131 23.02 -17.80 3.14
CA LEU A 131 23.00 -18.42 1.81
C LEU A 131 24.41 -18.38 1.23
N GLU A 132 25.29 -19.29 1.67
CA GLU A 132 26.59 -19.48 1.00
C GLU A 132 27.03 -20.93 0.78
N GLU A 133 26.20 -21.95 1.06
CA GLU A 133 26.55 -23.33 0.71
C GLU A 133 25.43 -24.05 -0.05
N LEU A 134 25.86 -24.80 -1.07
CA LEU A 134 25.12 -25.73 -1.92
C LEU A 134 24.50 -25.15 -3.20
N VAL A 135 25.37 -24.94 -4.19
CA VAL A 135 25.04 -25.31 -5.58
C VAL A 135 26.09 -26.34 -6.01
N GLU A 136 25.83 -27.61 -5.68
CA GLU A 136 26.37 -28.71 -6.48
C GLU A 136 25.30 -29.08 -7.50
N GLU A 137 25.67 -29.01 -8.78
CA GLU A 137 24.85 -29.47 -9.89
C GLU A 137 24.66 -30.99 -9.76
N ARG A 138 23.46 -31.41 -9.36
CA ARG A 138 23.00 -32.77 -9.53
C ARG A 138 21.73 -32.77 -10.36
N GLU A 139 21.69 -33.65 -11.36
CA GLU A 139 20.46 -34.02 -12.04
C GLU A 139 19.54 -34.69 -11.00
N GLU A 140 18.43 -34.06 -10.68
CA GLU A 140 17.53 -34.49 -9.62
C GLU A 140 16.08 -34.71 -10.09
N PRO A 141 15.35 -35.69 -9.51
CA PRO A 141 14.04 -36.16 -9.95
C PRO A 141 12.89 -35.18 -9.69
N VAL A 142 11.70 -35.48 -10.24
CA VAL A 142 10.43 -34.71 -10.16
C VAL A 142 10.07 -34.21 -8.75
N GLU A 143 10.48 -34.95 -7.71
CA GLU A 143 10.28 -34.61 -6.29
C GLU A 143 11.02 -33.32 -5.88
N THR A 144 12.12 -32.98 -6.56
CA THR A 144 12.93 -31.78 -6.31
C THR A 144 12.27 -30.51 -6.82
N VAL A 145 11.56 -30.57 -7.95
CA VAL A 145 10.84 -29.39 -8.50
C VAL A 145 9.78 -28.90 -7.52
N PHE A 146 9.01 -29.82 -6.93
CA PHE A 146 7.97 -29.47 -5.95
C PHE A 146 8.57 -28.98 -4.63
N ALA A 147 9.57 -29.66 -4.09
CA ALA A 147 10.23 -29.24 -2.86
C ALA A 147 10.89 -27.85 -3.00
N LEU A 148 11.45 -27.56 -4.17
CA LEU A 148 12.02 -26.25 -4.48
C LEU A 148 10.92 -25.19 -4.61
N VAL A 149 9.86 -25.45 -5.37
CA VAL A 149 8.74 -24.52 -5.53
C VAL A 149 8.06 -24.22 -4.19
N ASP A 150 7.93 -25.22 -3.31
CA ASP A 150 7.38 -25.04 -1.96
C ASP A 150 8.32 -24.25 -1.05
N ARG A 151 9.63 -24.54 -1.09
CA ARG A 151 10.66 -23.75 -0.39
C ARG A 151 10.66 -22.30 -0.85
N VAL A 152 10.50 -22.09 -2.15
CA VAL A 152 10.42 -20.78 -2.80
C VAL A 152 9.16 -20.01 -2.38
N ASP A 153 7.98 -20.64 -2.42
CA ASP A 153 6.74 -19.99 -2.00
C ASP A 153 6.80 -19.62 -0.51
N SER A 154 7.36 -20.50 0.32
CA SER A 154 7.63 -20.24 1.75
C SER A 154 8.61 -19.07 1.94
N ASN A 155 9.73 -19.05 1.23
CA ASN A 155 10.72 -17.98 1.34
C ASN A 155 10.17 -16.62 0.90
N ASN A 156 9.32 -16.58 -0.13
CA ASN A 156 8.70 -15.35 -0.60
C ASN A 156 7.61 -14.84 0.37
N ARG A 157 6.90 -15.74 1.07
CA ARG A 157 6.03 -15.37 2.21
C ARG A 157 6.83 -14.70 3.33
N ASN A 158 8.07 -15.16 3.57
CA ASN A 158 8.95 -14.65 4.63
C ASN A 158 9.81 -13.43 4.22
N GLY A 159 9.70 -12.95 2.98
CA GLY A 159 10.36 -11.71 2.54
C GLY A 159 11.82 -11.86 2.07
N HIS A 160 12.26 -13.07 1.72
CA HIS A 160 13.58 -13.28 1.12
C HIS A 160 13.65 -12.82 -0.35
N SER A 161 14.87 -12.54 -0.85
CA SER A 161 15.12 -11.93 -2.16
C SER A 161 14.53 -12.72 -3.34
N SER A 162 13.76 -12.02 -4.20
CA SER A 162 13.11 -12.58 -5.38
C SER A 162 14.08 -13.12 -6.43
N ASP A 163 15.34 -12.67 -6.40
CA ASP A 163 16.25 -12.88 -7.53
C ASP A 163 16.95 -14.24 -7.48
N ALA A 164 17.32 -14.72 -6.29
CA ALA A 164 17.84 -16.09 -6.13
C ALA A 164 16.79 -17.12 -6.54
N VAL A 165 15.54 -16.87 -6.15
CA VAL A 165 14.38 -17.69 -6.51
C VAL A 165 14.17 -17.72 -8.03
N ARG A 166 14.22 -16.56 -8.70
CA ARG A 166 14.08 -16.50 -10.16
C ARG A 166 15.16 -17.32 -10.85
N ARG A 167 16.42 -17.21 -10.43
CA ARG A 167 17.54 -17.98 -11.00
C ARG A 167 17.33 -19.49 -10.86
N GLN A 168 16.80 -19.94 -9.72
CA GLN A 168 16.50 -21.36 -9.52
C GLN A 168 15.37 -21.85 -10.44
N LEU A 169 14.31 -21.05 -10.64
CA LEU A 169 13.25 -21.40 -11.60
C LEU A 169 13.77 -21.50 -13.05
N GLU A 170 14.76 -20.69 -13.44
CA GLU A 170 15.35 -20.75 -14.79
C GLU A 170 16.01 -22.11 -15.12
N LEU A 171 16.36 -22.91 -14.11
CA LEU A 171 16.85 -24.28 -14.30
C LEU A 171 15.75 -25.25 -14.78
N TYR A 172 14.47 -24.89 -14.63
CA TYR A 172 13.30 -25.75 -14.88
C TYR A 172 12.45 -25.24 -16.06
N ARG A 173 13.11 -24.71 -17.08
CA ARG A 173 12.47 -24.14 -18.28
C ARG A 173 12.03 -25.18 -19.30
N ASP A 174 12.40 -26.45 -19.11
CA ASP A 174 12.00 -27.52 -20.02
C ASP A 174 10.47 -27.78 -19.94
N PRO A 175 9.85 -28.25 -21.03
CA PRO A 175 8.40 -28.43 -21.08
C PRO A 175 7.81 -29.32 -19.98
N GLU A 176 8.53 -30.37 -19.57
CA GLU A 176 8.04 -31.30 -18.54
C GLU A 176 8.00 -30.64 -17.17
N SER A 177 9.07 -29.92 -16.81
CA SER A 177 9.12 -29.13 -15.58
C SER A 177 8.05 -28.04 -15.56
N ILE A 178 7.83 -27.34 -16.67
CA ILE A 178 6.75 -26.34 -16.76
C ILE A 178 5.38 -26.99 -16.56
N ALA A 179 5.15 -28.16 -17.16
CA ALA A 179 3.93 -28.91 -16.94
C ALA A 179 3.75 -29.27 -15.46
N LEU A 180 4.79 -29.76 -14.78
CA LEU A 180 4.76 -30.08 -13.35
C LEU A 180 4.44 -28.85 -12.49
N ILE A 181 5.10 -27.73 -12.74
CA ILE A 181 4.83 -26.45 -12.07
C ILE A 181 3.35 -26.09 -12.23
N LEU A 182 2.83 -26.10 -13.46
CA LEU A 182 1.41 -25.84 -13.69
C LEU A 182 0.47 -26.85 -13.00
N GLN A 183 0.93 -28.06 -12.67
CA GLN A 183 0.13 -29.04 -11.94
C GLN A 183 0.04 -28.79 -10.44
N ARG A 184 1.09 -28.21 -9.83
CA ARG A 184 1.28 -28.13 -8.38
C ARG A 184 0.35 -27.16 -7.66
N GLY A 185 -0.11 -26.12 -8.34
CA GLY A 185 -0.90 -25.05 -7.74
C GLY A 185 -2.08 -25.57 -6.90
N PRO A 186 -2.57 -24.78 -5.92
CA PRO A 186 -2.51 -23.33 -5.88
C PRO A 186 -1.21 -22.74 -5.30
N TYR A 187 -0.90 -21.51 -5.74
CA TYR A 187 0.24 -20.70 -5.27
C TYR A 187 -0.24 -19.52 -4.42
N SER A 188 0.63 -18.99 -3.55
CA SER A 188 0.33 -17.71 -2.90
C SER A 188 0.23 -16.59 -3.93
N SER A 189 -0.69 -15.64 -3.73
CA SER A 189 -0.87 -14.51 -4.67
C SER A 189 0.43 -13.72 -4.85
N LYS A 190 1.18 -13.53 -3.77
CA LYS A 190 2.46 -12.82 -3.80
C LYS A 190 3.49 -13.53 -4.68
N PHE A 191 3.66 -14.85 -4.53
CA PHE A 191 4.61 -15.61 -5.36
C PHE A 191 4.18 -15.65 -6.82
N TRP A 192 2.87 -15.84 -7.05
CA TRP A 192 2.29 -15.80 -8.39
C TRP A 192 2.59 -14.48 -9.11
N ASP A 193 2.24 -13.34 -8.47
CA ASP A 193 2.34 -12.02 -9.09
C ASP A 193 3.79 -11.55 -9.27
N THR A 194 4.68 -11.83 -8.31
CA THR A 194 6.05 -11.27 -8.29
C THR A 194 7.09 -12.12 -9.01
N THR A 195 6.86 -13.43 -9.11
CA THR A 195 7.88 -14.37 -9.58
C THR A 195 7.34 -15.31 -10.65
N LEU A 196 6.32 -16.09 -10.32
CA LEU A 196 5.93 -17.21 -11.16
C LEU A 196 5.29 -16.77 -12.48
N MET A 197 4.46 -15.73 -12.47
CA MET A 197 3.82 -15.20 -13.69
C MET A 197 4.86 -14.78 -14.75
N ALA A 198 5.92 -14.08 -14.33
CA ALA A 198 6.97 -13.63 -15.25
C ALA A 198 7.75 -14.79 -15.87
N PHE A 199 8.07 -15.80 -15.05
CA PHE A 199 8.74 -17.03 -15.50
C PHE A 199 7.85 -17.83 -16.46
N LEU A 200 6.59 -18.09 -16.09
CA LEU A 200 5.65 -18.84 -16.91
C LEU A 200 5.34 -18.11 -18.23
N ALA A 201 5.20 -16.79 -18.22
CA ALA A 201 4.93 -16.02 -19.44
C ALA A 201 6.04 -16.22 -20.51
N LYS A 202 7.29 -16.39 -20.08
CA LYS A 202 8.44 -16.65 -20.96
C LYS A 202 8.48 -18.11 -21.44
N ASN A 203 8.31 -19.06 -20.53
CA ASN A 203 8.64 -20.46 -20.78
C ASN A 203 7.45 -21.35 -21.18
N VAL A 204 6.21 -20.90 -20.97
CA VAL A 204 5.02 -21.64 -21.40
C VAL A 204 4.91 -21.61 -22.93
N GLN A 205 4.71 -22.80 -23.52
CA GLN A 205 4.56 -23.04 -24.95
C GLN A 205 3.14 -23.53 -25.29
N GLU A 206 2.81 -23.59 -26.59
CA GLU A 206 1.50 -24.02 -27.09
C GLU A 206 1.10 -25.42 -26.57
N SER A 207 2.07 -26.33 -26.41
CA SER A 207 1.87 -27.67 -25.83
C SER A 207 1.23 -27.66 -24.43
N HIS A 208 1.43 -26.60 -23.64
CA HIS A 208 0.88 -26.46 -22.29
C HIS A 208 -0.54 -25.86 -22.27
N LYS A 209 -1.06 -25.39 -23.41
CA LYS A 209 -2.33 -24.66 -23.49
C LYS A 209 -3.52 -25.48 -23.00
N ALA A 210 -3.60 -26.76 -23.38
CA ALA A 210 -4.66 -27.65 -22.92
C ALA A 210 -4.66 -27.82 -21.38
N GLN A 211 -3.46 -27.91 -20.79
CA GLN A 211 -3.31 -27.97 -19.34
C GLN A 211 -3.71 -26.65 -18.67
N LEU A 212 -3.33 -25.52 -19.24
CA LEU A 212 -3.74 -24.20 -18.73
C LEU A 212 -5.25 -24.00 -18.79
N LEU A 213 -5.91 -24.43 -19.86
CA LEU A 213 -7.38 -24.41 -19.95
C LEU A 213 -8.02 -25.27 -18.87
N LYS A 214 -7.48 -26.48 -18.60
CA LYS A 214 -7.93 -27.33 -17.51
C LYS A 214 -7.77 -26.64 -16.15
N ARG A 215 -6.67 -25.91 -15.93
CA ARG A 215 -6.41 -25.17 -14.69
C ARG A 215 -7.28 -23.91 -14.57
N LEU A 216 -7.51 -23.21 -15.68
CA LEU A 216 -8.38 -22.05 -15.77
C LEU A 216 -9.81 -22.39 -15.35
N LYS A 217 -10.34 -23.57 -15.66
CA LYS A 217 -11.66 -24.01 -15.16
C LYS A 217 -11.78 -23.92 -13.63
N TRP A 218 -10.69 -24.14 -12.90
CA TRP A 218 -10.67 -24.12 -11.44
C TRP A 218 -10.30 -22.75 -10.87
N SER A 219 -9.34 -22.06 -11.48
CA SER A 219 -8.82 -20.79 -10.99
C SER A 219 -8.65 -19.75 -12.10
N PRO A 220 -9.27 -18.56 -11.98
CA PRO A 220 -9.17 -17.49 -12.97
C PRO A 220 -7.76 -16.91 -13.12
N VAL A 221 -6.85 -17.21 -12.18
CA VAL A 221 -5.48 -16.66 -12.18
C VAL A 221 -4.67 -17.09 -13.40
N TYR A 222 -4.93 -18.30 -13.92
CA TYR A 222 -4.28 -18.82 -15.12
C TYR A 222 -4.73 -18.12 -16.40
N GLY A 223 -5.89 -17.46 -16.39
CA GLY A 223 -6.38 -16.73 -17.54
C GLY A 223 -5.53 -15.51 -17.87
N GLU A 224 -4.90 -14.90 -16.86
CA GLU A 224 -3.98 -13.77 -17.09
C GLU A 224 -2.75 -14.22 -17.86
N LEU A 225 -2.22 -15.40 -17.55
CA LEU A 225 -1.13 -16.00 -18.30
C LEU A 225 -1.54 -16.30 -19.74
N MET A 226 -2.73 -16.88 -19.95
CA MET A 226 -3.24 -17.18 -21.29
C MET A 226 -3.42 -15.91 -22.14
N VAL A 227 -3.98 -14.84 -21.57
CA VAL A 227 -4.13 -13.55 -22.25
C VAL A 227 -2.77 -12.98 -22.64
N ARG A 228 -1.78 -13.02 -21.74
CA ARG A 228 -0.40 -12.57 -22.04
C ARG A 228 0.29 -13.38 -23.13
N LYS A 229 -0.07 -14.65 -23.31
CA LYS A 229 0.44 -15.52 -24.39
C LYS A 229 -0.30 -15.34 -25.72
N GLY A 230 -1.32 -14.48 -25.79
CA GLY A 230 -2.13 -14.30 -26.99
C GLY A 230 -3.23 -15.35 -27.17
N TRP A 231 -3.53 -16.15 -26.14
CA TRP A 231 -4.58 -17.17 -26.15
C TRP A 231 -5.86 -16.68 -25.49
N ALA A 232 -6.23 -15.44 -25.76
CA ALA A 232 -7.40 -14.82 -25.17
C ALA A 232 -8.68 -15.51 -25.66
N GLU A 233 -8.76 -15.85 -26.95
CA GLU A 233 -9.95 -16.45 -27.56
C GLU A 233 -10.42 -17.71 -26.82
N GLU A 234 -9.49 -18.59 -26.42
CA GLU A 234 -9.82 -19.81 -25.69
C GLU A 234 -10.06 -19.57 -24.19
N ALA A 235 -9.42 -18.55 -23.62
CA ALA A 235 -9.53 -18.24 -22.20
C ALA A 235 -10.82 -17.46 -21.86
N LEU A 236 -11.29 -16.60 -22.77
CA LEU A 236 -12.37 -15.64 -22.55
C LEU A 236 -13.70 -16.29 -22.11
N PRO A 237 -14.17 -17.41 -22.70
CA PRO A 237 -15.40 -18.06 -22.23
C PRO A 237 -15.34 -18.50 -20.76
N LEU A 238 -14.19 -19.04 -20.33
CA LEU A 238 -13.98 -19.46 -18.94
C LEU A 238 -13.81 -18.26 -18.02
N LEU A 239 -13.07 -17.23 -18.45
CA LEU A 239 -12.90 -15.99 -17.71
C LEU A 239 -14.23 -15.26 -17.50
N LYS A 240 -15.10 -15.23 -18.52
CA LYS A 240 -16.47 -14.72 -18.42
C LYS A 240 -17.24 -15.51 -17.37
N SER A 241 -17.23 -16.83 -17.43
CA SER A 241 -17.89 -17.68 -16.42
C SER A 241 -17.42 -17.39 -14.99
N HIS A 242 -16.10 -17.24 -14.76
CA HIS A 242 -15.55 -16.84 -13.46
C HIS A 242 -16.03 -15.47 -13.02
N LEU A 243 -16.02 -14.48 -13.92
CA LEU A 243 -16.48 -13.13 -13.64
C LEU A 243 -17.97 -13.12 -13.26
N MET A 244 -18.82 -13.83 -14.01
CA MET A 244 -20.25 -13.98 -13.73
C MET A 244 -20.50 -14.69 -12.40
N ALA A 245 -19.64 -15.63 -12.01
CA ALA A 245 -19.65 -16.27 -10.69
C ALA A 245 -19.08 -15.38 -9.56
N GLY A 246 -18.73 -14.12 -9.84
CA GLY A 246 -18.20 -13.17 -8.87
C GLY A 246 -16.75 -13.44 -8.43
N ARG A 247 -16.03 -14.33 -9.12
CA ARG A 247 -14.63 -14.63 -8.82
C ARG A 247 -13.72 -13.51 -9.32
N LYS A 248 -12.66 -13.23 -8.56
CA LYS A 248 -11.66 -12.22 -8.92
C LYS A 248 -10.87 -12.68 -10.14
N VAL A 249 -10.82 -11.85 -11.17
CA VAL A 249 -9.99 -12.08 -12.36
C VAL A 249 -8.77 -11.15 -12.33
N GLY A 250 -7.67 -11.59 -12.94
CA GLY A 250 -6.46 -10.77 -13.05
C GLY A 250 -6.67 -9.52 -13.93
N PRO A 251 -5.84 -8.48 -13.80
CA PRO A 251 -6.04 -7.22 -14.51
C PRO A 251 -6.05 -7.34 -16.04
N GLN A 252 -5.13 -8.12 -16.61
CA GLN A 252 -5.08 -8.33 -18.06
C GLN A 252 -6.28 -9.14 -18.55
N SER A 253 -6.72 -10.12 -17.77
CA SER A 253 -7.97 -10.84 -18.04
C SER A 253 -9.18 -9.93 -18.00
N LEU A 254 -9.22 -8.99 -17.05
CA LEU A 254 -10.30 -8.02 -16.93
C LEU A 254 -10.33 -7.08 -18.14
N LEU A 255 -9.18 -6.58 -18.59
CA LEU A 255 -9.07 -5.79 -19.82
C LEU A 255 -9.55 -6.56 -21.06
N ALA A 256 -9.17 -7.84 -21.18
CA ALA A 256 -9.64 -8.69 -22.27
C ALA A 256 -11.16 -8.90 -22.22
N LEU A 257 -11.75 -9.06 -21.03
CA LEU A 257 -13.19 -9.15 -20.85
C LEU A 257 -13.91 -7.83 -21.16
N ILE A 258 -13.35 -6.69 -20.77
CA ILE A 258 -13.86 -5.37 -21.13
C ILE A 258 -13.86 -5.19 -22.65
N ALA A 259 -12.79 -5.60 -23.34
CA ALA A 259 -12.70 -5.47 -24.80
C ALA A 259 -13.79 -6.25 -25.57
N LEU A 260 -14.45 -7.24 -24.95
CA LEU A 260 -15.60 -7.93 -25.55
C LEU A 260 -16.83 -7.04 -25.74
N GLY A 261 -16.95 -5.94 -24.98
CA GLY A 261 -18.07 -5.01 -25.10
C GLY A 261 -19.42 -5.58 -24.67
N ASP A 262 -19.44 -6.70 -23.93
CA ASP A 262 -20.68 -7.34 -23.49
C ASP A 262 -21.35 -6.51 -22.37
N LYS A 263 -22.45 -5.86 -22.73
CA LYS A 263 -23.23 -5.01 -21.83
C LYS A 263 -23.66 -5.75 -20.56
N GLU A 264 -23.96 -7.04 -20.62
CA GLU A 264 -24.42 -7.81 -19.46
C GLU A 264 -23.34 -8.01 -18.40
N MET A 265 -22.06 -7.98 -18.80
CA MET A 265 -20.94 -8.08 -17.86
C MET A 265 -20.72 -6.82 -17.03
N GLY A 266 -21.32 -5.70 -17.43
CA GLY A 266 -21.12 -4.36 -16.85
C GLY A 266 -21.05 -4.33 -15.32
N PRO A 267 -22.12 -4.73 -14.59
CA PRO A 267 -22.12 -4.70 -13.13
C PRO A 267 -21.00 -5.53 -12.48
N MET A 268 -20.61 -6.65 -13.08
CA MET A 268 -19.55 -7.52 -12.57
C MET A 268 -18.17 -6.91 -12.82
N LEU A 269 -17.96 -6.30 -13.99
CA LEU A 269 -16.75 -5.57 -14.33
C LEU A 269 -16.55 -4.39 -13.36
N GLU A 270 -17.60 -3.58 -13.13
CA GLU A 270 -17.55 -2.48 -12.18
C GLU A 270 -17.16 -2.94 -10.77
N ARG A 271 -17.76 -4.04 -10.30
CA ARG A 271 -17.43 -4.61 -8.99
C ARG A 271 -15.96 -5.00 -8.88
N GLN A 272 -15.37 -5.58 -9.94
CA GLN A 272 -13.95 -5.91 -9.96
C GLN A 272 -13.10 -4.64 -9.91
N ILE A 273 -13.40 -3.64 -10.74
CA ILE A 273 -12.69 -2.35 -10.79
C ILE A 273 -12.68 -1.67 -9.42
N LEU A 274 -13.83 -1.64 -8.72
CA LEU A 274 -13.94 -1.04 -7.39
C LEU A 274 -13.09 -1.74 -6.31
N ASN A 275 -12.60 -2.95 -6.56
CA ASN A 275 -11.73 -3.71 -5.66
C ASN A 275 -10.25 -3.69 -6.11
N MET A 276 -9.92 -2.95 -7.17
CA MET A 276 -8.55 -2.76 -7.65
C MET A 276 -7.91 -1.52 -7.03
N HIS A 277 -6.57 -1.51 -7.00
CA HIS A 277 -5.75 -0.47 -6.38
C HIS A 277 -4.48 -0.20 -7.19
N GLY A 278 -3.95 1.03 -7.05
CA GLY A 278 -2.67 1.44 -7.64
C GLY A 278 -2.69 1.58 -9.16
N LYS A 279 -1.51 1.61 -9.79
CA LYS A 279 -1.33 1.93 -11.23
C LYS A 279 -2.15 1.07 -12.20
N VAL A 280 -2.46 -0.16 -11.80
CA VAL A 280 -3.26 -1.10 -12.60
C VAL A 280 -4.70 -0.59 -12.75
N LEU A 281 -5.23 0.10 -11.75
CA LEU A 281 -6.57 0.68 -11.79
C LEU A 281 -6.70 1.70 -12.93
N ASP A 282 -5.70 2.55 -13.14
CA ASP A 282 -5.72 3.57 -14.20
C ASP A 282 -5.82 2.94 -15.59
N THR A 283 -5.01 1.91 -15.86
CA THR A 283 -5.04 1.19 -17.15
C THR A 283 -6.39 0.51 -17.36
N VAL A 284 -6.96 -0.10 -16.32
CA VAL A 284 -8.28 -0.76 -16.41
C VAL A 284 -9.39 0.26 -16.64
N MET A 285 -9.35 1.41 -15.96
CA MET A 285 -10.32 2.49 -16.15
C MET A 285 -10.27 3.07 -17.56
N GLN A 286 -9.08 3.25 -18.12
CA GLN A 286 -8.92 3.66 -19.52
C GLN A 286 -9.50 2.62 -20.48
N GLY A 287 -9.24 1.33 -20.25
CA GLY A 287 -9.82 0.25 -21.06
C GLY A 287 -11.35 0.16 -20.94
N ALA A 288 -11.90 0.49 -19.77
CA ALA A 288 -13.33 0.52 -19.52
C ALA A 288 -14.05 1.72 -20.16
N ALA A 289 -13.31 2.72 -20.64
CA ALA A 289 -13.90 3.87 -21.32
C ALA A 289 -14.61 3.43 -22.61
N GLY A 290 -15.90 3.74 -22.69
CA GLY A 290 -16.75 3.38 -23.83
C GLY A 290 -17.38 1.99 -23.75
N HIS A 291 -17.15 1.20 -22.70
CA HIS A 291 -17.84 -0.07 -22.52
C HIS A 291 -19.36 0.15 -22.26
N PRO A 292 -20.28 -0.47 -23.03
CA PRO A 292 -21.70 -0.12 -23.02
C PRO A 292 -22.45 -0.51 -21.73
N GLY A 293 -21.85 -1.37 -20.91
CA GLY A 293 -22.40 -1.80 -19.62
C GLY A 293 -21.74 -1.16 -18.39
N ILE A 294 -20.69 -0.35 -18.56
CA ILE A 294 -19.95 0.24 -17.43
C ILE A 294 -20.34 1.71 -17.27
N ASP A 295 -20.81 2.08 -16.09
CA ASP A 295 -20.99 3.47 -15.67
C ASP A 295 -19.74 3.95 -14.92
N LEU A 296 -18.85 4.64 -15.66
CA LEU A 296 -17.61 5.17 -15.10
C LEU A 296 -17.86 6.22 -14.02
N ASP A 297 -18.88 7.05 -14.15
CA ASP A 297 -19.19 8.10 -13.16
C ASP A 297 -19.69 7.47 -11.85
N ARG A 298 -20.48 6.40 -11.95
CA ARG A 298 -20.85 5.58 -10.80
C ARG A 298 -19.63 4.93 -10.15
N ILE A 299 -18.71 4.33 -10.92
CA ILE A 299 -17.47 3.77 -10.37
C ILE A 299 -16.68 4.85 -9.63
N LYS A 300 -16.48 6.02 -10.25
CA LYS A 300 -15.73 7.14 -9.66
C LYS A 300 -16.34 7.58 -8.32
N ARG A 301 -17.66 7.84 -8.30
CA ARG A 301 -18.40 8.23 -7.08
C ARG A 301 -18.34 7.16 -5.99
N GLU A 302 -18.57 5.89 -6.35
CA GLU A 302 -18.56 4.79 -5.39
C GLU A 302 -17.15 4.50 -4.87
N GLY A 303 -16.15 4.56 -5.74
CA GLY A 303 -14.73 4.42 -5.40
C GLY A 303 -14.30 5.49 -4.41
N TRP A 304 -14.65 6.75 -4.68
CA TRP A 304 -14.42 7.85 -3.73
C TRP A 304 -15.19 7.64 -2.42
N ARG A 305 -16.48 7.31 -2.45
CA ARG A 305 -17.28 7.04 -1.24
C ARG A 305 -16.62 6.00 -0.33
N ARG A 306 -16.12 4.90 -0.90
CA ARG A 306 -15.39 3.86 -0.16
C ARG A 306 -14.09 4.38 0.45
N THR A 307 -13.36 5.25 -0.25
CA THR A 307 -12.13 5.88 0.25
C THR A 307 -12.37 6.99 1.27
N LYS A 308 -13.51 7.69 1.19
CA LYS A 308 -13.89 8.76 2.13
C LYS A 308 -14.22 8.19 3.51
N PHE A 309 -14.99 7.09 3.56
CA PHE A 309 -15.51 6.50 4.80
C PHE A 309 -14.85 5.17 5.22
N GLY A 310 -14.01 4.58 4.37
CA GLY A 310 -13.31 3.32 4.65
C GLY A 310 -11.80 3.49 4.85
N PHE A 311 -11.11 2.36 5.00
CA PHE A 311 -9.65 2.31 5.06
C PHE A 311 -9.07 2.17 3.65
N GLY A 312 -8.30 3.15 3.19
CA GLY A 312 -7.57 3.08 1.93
C GLY A 312 -7.33 4.44 1.30
N GLY A 313 -6.08 4.90 1.29
CA GLY A 313 -5.66 6.20 0.72
C GLY A 313 -5.22 6.11 -0.73
N ASP A 314 -6.00 5.45 -1.60
CA ASP A 314 -5.63 5.37 -3.02
C ASP A 314 -5.82 6.74 -3.69
N HIS A 315 -4.69 7.39 -3.99
CA HIS A 315 -4.61 8.71 -4.61
C HIS A 315 -5.49 8.87 -5.86
N VAL A 316 -5.66 7.83 -6.68
CA VAL A 316 -6.53 7.85 -7.87
C VAL A 316 -7.99 8.09 -7.49
N ARG A 317 -8.46 7.49 -6.39
CA ARG A 317 -9.84 7.67 -5.93
C ARG A 317 -10.06 9.03 -5.28
N VAL A 318 -9.02 9.58 -4.67
CA VAL A 318 -9.03 10.97 -4.18
C VAL A 318 -9.18 11.93 -5.37
N LEU A 319 -8.43 11.71 -6.46
CA LEU A 319 -8.58 12.47 -7.70
C LEU A 319 -10.02 12.41 -8.21
N TRP A 320 -10.65 11.22 -8.26
CA TRP A 320 -12.05 11.11 -8.70
C TRP A 320 -13.04 11.87 -7.84
N GLY A 321 -12.84 11.88 -6.51
CA GLY A 321 -13.67 12.69 -5.62
C GLY A 321 -13.53 14.19 -5.94
N ALA A 322 -12.31 14.63 -6.22
CA ALA A 322 -12.04 16.03 -6.55
C ALA A 322 -12.57 16.41 -7.94
N GLU A 323 -12.45 15.54 -8.95
CA GLU A 323 -13.09 15.71 -10.26
C GLU A 323 -14.62 15.78 -10.16
N ALA A 324 -15.20 15.09 -9.19
CA ALA A 324 -16.64 15.11 -8.91
C ALA A 324 -17.08 16.30 -8.03
N GLY A 325 -16.18 17.24 -7.72
CA GLY A 325 -16.48 18.43 -6.92
C GLY A 325 -16.54 18.22 -5.40
N ASP A 326 -16.04 17.10 -4.86
CA ASP A 326 -15.99 16.90 -3.41
C ASP A 326 -14.80 17.67 -2.80
N LYS A 327 -15.10 18.72 -2.03
CA LYS A 327 -14.11 19.60 -1.40
C LYS A 327 -13.18 18.86 -0.43
N GLU A 328 -13.62 17.76 0.21
CA GLU A 328 -12.75 16.93 1.05
C GLU A 328 -11.71 16.18 0.23
N ALA A 329 -12.06 15.75 -0.98
CA ALA A 329 -11.12 15.08 -1.87
C ALA A 329 -10.05 16.07 -2.36
N LEU A 330 -10.46 17.28 -2.78
CA LEU A 330 -9.54 18.35 -3.13
C LEU A 330 -8.61 18.70 -1.95
N ARG A 331 -9.16 18.77 -0.73
CA ARG A 331 -8.38 19.02 0.49
C ARG A 331 -7.30 17.96 0.70
N ARG A 332 -7.63 16.68 0.52
CA ARG A 332 -6.66 15.57 0.62
C ARG A 332 -5.57 15.68 -0.44
N MET A 333 -5.89 16.08 -1.68
CA MET A 333 -4.89 16.32 -2.72
C MET A 333 -3.95 17.47 -2.33
N LEU A 334 -4.49 18.58 -1.84
CA LEU A 334 -3.70 19.73 -1.41
C LEU A 334 -2.74 19.35 -0.28
N VAL A 335 -3.21 18.62 0.74
CA VAL A 335 -2.36 18.13 1.83
C VAL A 335 -1.22 17.26 1.29
N LYS A 336 -1.46 16.36 0.33
CA LYS A 336 -0.41 15.53 -0.28
C LYS A 336 0.58 16.34 -1.11
N SER A 337 0.10 17.34 -1.85
CA SER A 337 0.95 18.29 -2.58
C SER A 337 1.89 19.05 -1.62
N LEU A 338 1.35 19.58 -0.51
CA LEU A 338 2.13 20.26 0.53
C LEU A 338 3.11 19.32 1.26
N ASP A 339 2.82 18.01 1.28
CA ASP A 339 3.74 16.97 1.77
C ASP A 339 4.90 16.66 0.79
N GLY A 340 4.94 17.34 -0.36
CA GLY A 340 5.95 17.17 -1.40
C GLY A 340 5.64 16.09 -2.42
N LYS A 341 4.39 15.63 -2.53
CA LYS A 341 4.00 14.69 -3.59
C LYS A 341 3.80 15.43 -4.90
N THR A 342 4.67 15.14 -5.86
CA THR A 342 4.71 15.83 -7.16
C THR A 342 3.48 15.55 -8.00
N TRP A 343 2.94 14.33 -7.98
CA TRP A 343 1.77 13.97 -8.78
C TRP A 343 0.53 14.80 -8.42
N GLU A 344 0.19 14.89 -7.13
CA GLU A 344 -0.91 15.73 -6.66
C GLU A 344 -0.64 17.20 -6.92
N LYS A 345 0.61 17.65 -6.74
CA LYS A 345 1.00 19.03 -7.03
C LYS A 345 0.77 19.37 -8.50
N ASP A 346 1.27 18.56 -9.43
CA ASP A 346 1.18 18.81 -10.86
C ASP A 346 -0.28 18.87 -11.33
N ILE A 347 -1.16 18.01 -10.79
CA ILE A 347 -2.60 18.06 -11.09
C ILE A 347 -3.22 19.36 -10.59
N LEU A 348 -2.94 19.75 -9.34
CA LEU A 348 -3.48 20.99 -8.78
C LEU A 348 -2.96 22.24 -9.49
N GLU A 349 -1.67 22.27 -9.85
CA GLU A 349 -1.09 23.38 -10.63
C GLU A 349 -1.77 23.49 -12.00
N ASN A 350 -2.12 22.36 -12.63
CA ASN A 350 -2.86 22.35 -13.88
C ASN A 350 -4.30 22.84 -13.72
N TRP A 351 -5.02 22.40 -12.67
CA TRP A 351 -6.40 22.83 -12.41
C TRP A 351 -6.53 24.32 -12.05
N PHE A 352 -5.57 24.84 -11.29
CA PHE A 352 -5.53 26.23 -10.85
C PHE A 352 -4.54 27.08 -11.67
N ALA A 353 -4.15 26.60 -12.86
CA ALA A 353 -3.37 27.35 -13.83
C ALA A 353 -4.13 28.64 -14.19
N GLY A 354 -3.47 29.79 -14.05
CA GLY A 354 -4.10 31.11 -14.23
C GLY A 354 -4.89 31.64 -13.02
N GLN A 355 -5.05 30.85 -11.97
CA GLN A 355 -5.69 31.26 -10.71
C GLN A 355 -4.69 31.47 -9.57
N GLY A 356 -3.38 31.48 -9.85
CA GLY A 356 -2.31 31.60 -8.85
C GLY A 356 -1.81 30.26 -8.30
N GLY A 357 -2.23 29.14 -8.89
CA GLY A 357 -1.70 27.81 -8.60
C GLY A 357 -1.99 27.30 -7.19
N VAL A 358 -1.17 26.35 -6.73
CA VAL A 358 -1.34 25.69 -5.42
C VAL A 358 -1.20 26.68 -4.25
N THR A 359 -0.35 27.70 -4.37
CA THR A 359 -0.14 28.70 -3.31
C THR A 359 -1.39 29.54 -3.06
N ARG A 360 -2.07 30.01 -4.12
CA ARG A 360 -3.32 30.77 -3.95
C ARG A 360 -4.46 29.88 -3.48
N LEU A 361 -4.51 28.63 -3.94
CA LEU A 361 -5.46 27.62 -3.45
C LEU A 361 -5.35 27.42 -1.93
N GLU A 362 -4.13 27.35 -1.39
CA GLU A 362 -3.90 27.24 0.06
C GLU A 362 -4.38 28.50 0.82
N GLN A 363 -4.05 29.69 0.31
CA GLN A 363 -4.37 30.96 0.98
C GLN A 363 -5.86 31.31 0.95
N GLU A 364 -6.56 30.95 -0.12
CA GLU A 364 -7.95 31.32 -0.38
C GLU A 364 -8.91 30.13 -0.33
N TRP A 365 -8.56 29.06 0.40
CA TRP A 365 -9.32 27.81 0.49
C TRP A 365 -10.82 27.96 0.78
N GLU A 366 -11.18 28.93 1.62
CA GLU A 366 -12.58 29.20 1.95
C GLU A 366 -13.40 29.64 0.73
N LYS A 367 -12.76 30.30 -0.24
CA LYS A 367 -13.38 30.78 -1.49
C LYS A 367 -13.36 29.75 -2.64
N VAL A 368 -12.87 28.54 -2.36
CA VAL A 368 -12.78 27.49 -3.37
C VAL A 368 -14.15 26.85 -3.54
N GLU A 369 -14.66 26.88 -4.77
CA GLU A 369 -15.93 26.29 -5.16
C GLU A 369 -15.77 25.43 -6.42
N PHE A 370 -16.68 24.47 -6.58
CA PHE A 370 -16.78 23.66 -7.79
C PHE A 370 -17.95 24.16 -8.63
N SER A 371 -17.65 24.72 -9.81
CA SER A 371 -18.64 25.37 -10.68
C SER A 371 -18.33 25.09 -12.14
N ASN A 372 -19.34 24.71 -12.92
CA ASN A 372 -19.21 24.34 -14.34
C ASN A 372 -18.12 23.27 -14.58
N ASP A 373 -18.16 22.19 -13.79
CA ASP A 373 -17.23 21.05 -13.86
C ASP A 373 -15.75 21.40 -13.66
N ARG A 374 -15.47 22.52 -12.98
CA ARG A 374 -14.10 22.96 -12.64
C ARG A 374 -14.03 23.59 -11.26
N TRP A 375 -12.84 23.51 -10.66
CA TRP A 375 -12.54 24.23 -9.43
C TRP A 375 -12.18 25.69 -9.73
N VAL A 376 -12.80 26.59 -8.99
CA VAL A 376 -12.56 28.03 -9.07
C VAL A 376 -12.31 28.60 -7.69
N ILE A 377 -11.43 29.60 -7.62
CA ILE A 377 -11.27 30.48 -6.46
C ILE A 377 -12.05 31.74 -6.77
N GLU A 378 -13.14 31.99 -6.04
CA GLU A 378 -13.95 33.19 -6.28
C GLU A 378 -13.07 34.45 -6.23
N SER A 379 -13.14 35.22 -7.31
CA SER A 379 -12.50 36.54 -7.34
C SER A 379 -13.42 37.50 -6.57
N PRO A 380 -12.85 38.35 -5.70
CA PRO A 380 -13.63 39.27 -4.87
C PRO A 380 -14.48 40.25 -5.68
#